data_AF-A0A3C2AJX2-F1
#
_entry.id   AF-A0A3C2AJX2-F1
#
_cell.length_a   1.000
_cell.length_b   1.000
_cell.length_c   1.000
_cell.angle_alpha   90.00
_cell.angle_beta   90.00
_cell.angle_gamma   90.00
#
_symmetry.space_group_name_H-M   'P 1'
#
loop_
_entity.id
_entity.type
_entity.pdbx_description
1 polymer ?
#
loop_
_entity_poly.entity_id
_entity_poly.type
_entity_poly.pdbx_seq_one_letter_code
_entity_poly.pdbx_strand_id
1 'polypeptide(L)'
;GVAAGINHVQLDFGDAIVEDPSDIILANGNIGSTSFDLDAGLRYSWKGLLEIGIAAPHVLESIAVIQSKGSEDEFTYDLSRHFSAYAGYDFWIKKDWLIAPSAMVRWLPYNTNISYDGTVKFGYKEIVWASFTWRAETGPVAGIGFKVADKFMFGYAYDFTLNGIDGNPGAPWSNEIMIGFNLDGFKKRIKRLEDDMAGMKQDSELMYERMDSLESELNSKMDSLGREVDGVKTDVSDLKDAQDKDLLRLQEEIDKLNKEIEDVNSRMIDTNMLKGMLQQITPYKNEDGSVGMTQSDLESGYYVVIESFRSVENAWKGVEIWKEKGRDGIIVYDSERKWFYVYSTKYDSFKPAVKEMRKTRKKDVPDAWVHKYRIDAEDLKK
;
A
#
# COMPACT_ATOMS: atom_id res chain seq x y z
N GLY A 1 -17.40 -29.97 -43.85
CA GLY A 1 -16.00 -30.16 -44.19
C GLY A 1 -15.86 -31.39 -45.03
N VAL A 2 -14.87 -31.40 -45.91
CA VAL A 2 -14.44 -32.59 -46.66
C VAL A 2 -12.95 -32.74 -46.37
N ALA A 3 -12.49 -33.96 -46.13
CA ALA A 3 -11.09 -34.30 -46.03
C ALA A 3 -10.76 -35.36 -47.07
N ALA A 4 -9.54 -35.34 -47.59
CA ALA A 4 -9.03 -36.37 -48.49
C ALA A 4 -7.63 -36.77 -48.03
N GLY A 5 -7.32 -38.05 -48.14
CA GLY A 5 -6.09 -38.63 -47.62
C GLY A 5 -5.58 -39.77 -48.48
N ILE A 6 -4.38 -40.24 -48.14
CA ILE A 6 -3.78 -41.46 -48.68
C ILE A 6 -3.46 -42.34 -47.48
N ASN A 7 -4.00 -43.55 -47.48
CA ASN A 7 -3.74 -44.56 -46.46
C ASN A 7 -2.78 -45.59 -47.04
N HIS A 8 -1.71 -45.88 -46.30
CA HIS A 8 -0.79 -46.97 -46.63
C HIS A 8 -0.81 -47.97 -45.48
N VAL A 9 -1.15 -49.22 -45.79
CA VAL A 9 -1.16 -50.33 -44.84
C VAL A 9 -0.08 -51.31 -45.28
N GLN A 10 0.75 -51.73 -44.33
CA GLN A 10 1.78 -52.73 -44.56
C GLN A 10 1.75 -53.75 -43.43
N LEU A 11 1.77 -55.03 -43.79
CA LEU A 11 1.95 -56.15 -42.88
C LEU A 11 3.40 -56.64 -43.01
N ASP A 12 4.11 -56.63 -41.89
CA ASP A 12 5.46 -57.17 -41.78
C ASP A 12 5.40 -58.55 -41.11
N PHE A 13 5.89 -59.57 -41.80
CA PHE A 13 5.89 -60.96 -41.31
C PHE A 13 7.28 -61.41 -40.81
N GLY A 14 8.28 -60.51 -40.76
CA GLY A 14 9.67 -60.85 -40.42
C GLY A 14 9.85 -61.56 -39.06
N ASP A 15 9.05 -61.18 -38.06
CA ASP A 15 9.05 -61.76 -36.72
C ASP A 15 7.67 -62.36 -36.32
N ALA A 16 6.79 -62.62 -37.30
CA ALA A 16 5.44 -63.08 -37.01
C ALA A 16 5.47 -64.50 -36.41
N ILE A 17 4.87 -64.66 -35.22
CA ILE A 17 4.59 -65.97 -34.63
C ILE A 17 3.27 -66.44 -35.22
N VAL A 18 3.33 -67.50 -36.02
CA VAL A 18 2.21 -68.00 -36.82
C VAL A 18 1.81 -69.40 -36.36
N GLU A 19 0.51 -69.67 -36.35
CA GLU A 19 -0.02 -70.99 -35.98
C GLU A 19 0.20 -72.00 -37.11
N ASP A 20 0.03 -71.59 -38.36
CA ASP A 20 0.31 -72.38 -39.56
C ASP A 20 1.44 -71.74 -40.39
N PRO A 21 2.68 -72.25 -40.29
CA PRO A 21 3.81 -71.76 -41.09
C PRO A 21 3.69 -72.01 -42.61
N SER A 22 2.71 -72.80 -43.05
CA SER A 22 2.45 -73.10 -44.45
C SER A 22 1.39 -72.19 -45.08
N ASP A 23 0.84 -71.25 -44.31
CA ASP A 23 -0.14 -70.28 -44.81
C ASP A 23 0.46 -69.45 -45.97
N ILE A 24 -0.26 -69.43 -47.09
CA ILE A 24 0.16 -68.78 -48.33
C ILE A 24 0.34 -67.26 -48.16
N ILE A 25 -0.33 -66.64 -47.18
CA ILE A 25 -0.15 -65.21 -46.91
C ILE A 25 1.28 -64.90 -46.42
N LEU A 26 1.92 -65.85 -45.73
CA LEU A 26 3.29 -65.73 -45.23
C LEU A 26 4.34 -65.89 -46.34
N ALA A 27 3.99 -66.59 -47.42
CA ALA A 27 4.88 -66.83 -48.56
C ALA A 27 5.26 -65.56 -49.33
N ASN A 28 4.54 -64.45 -49.12
CA ASN A 28 4.72 -63.20 -49.86
C ASN A 28 5.71 -62.22 -49.24
N GLY A 29 6.25 -62.51 -48.04
CA GLY A 29 6.99 -61.51 -47.27
C GLY A 29 6.13 -60.29 -46.97
N ASN A 30 6.74 -59.12 -46.76
CA ASN A 30 5.99 -57.92 -46.38
C ASN A 30 5.02 -57.49 -47.49
N ILE A 31 3.73 -57.49 -47.18
CA ILE A 31 2.69 -57.08 -48.14
C ILE A 31 2.15 -55.73 -47.72
N GLY A 32 2.01 -54.81 -48.67
CA GLY A 32 1.44 -53.51 -48.41
C GLY A 32 0.57 -53.03 -49.56
N SER A 33 -0.37 -52.14 -49.22
CA SER A 33 -1.33 -51.57 -50.15
C SER A 33 -1.54 -50.10 -49.82
N THR A 34 -1.77 -49.29 -50.86
CA THR A 34 -2.04 -47.86 -50.73
C THR A 34 -3.42 -47.58 -51.29
N SER A 35 -4.26 -46.92 -50.50
CA SER A 35 -5.60 -46.52 -50.87
C SER A 35 -5.79 -45.02 -50.71
N PHE A 36 -6.70 -44.45 -51.51
CA PHE A 36 -7.13 -43.06 -51.34
C PHE A 36 -8.31 -43.03 -50.40
N ASP A 37 -8.42 -42.00 -49.57
CA ASP A 37 -9.49 -41.89 -48.59
C ASP A 37 -10.18 -40.53 -48.68
N LEU A 38 -11.47 -40.50 -48.37
CA LEU A 38 -12.25 -39.28 -48.37
C LEU A 38 -13.25 -39.32 -47.23
N ASP A 39 -13.25 -38.27 -46.42
CA ASP A 39 -14.22 -38.06 -45.35
C ASP A 39 -15.09 -36.85 -45.67
N ALA A 40 -16.36 -36.93 -45.31
CA ALA A 40 -17.28 -35.80 -45.41
C ALA A 40 -18.06 -35.62 -44.11
N GLY A 41 -18.33 -34.38 -43.74
CA GLY A 41 -19.18 -34.11 -42.58
C GLY A 41 -19.77 -32.71 -42.58
N LEU A 42 -20.91 -32.55 -41.94
CA LEU A 42 -21.60 -31.28 -41.74
C LEU A 42 -21.81 -31.07 -40.25
N ARG A 43 -21.52 -29.86 -39.77
CA ARG A 43 -21.78 -29.44 -38.39
C ARG A 43 -22.51 -28.12 -38.43
N TYR A 44 -23.57 -28.02 -37.66
CA TYR A 44 -24.37 -26.83 -37.46
C TYR A 44 -24.34 -26.44 -35.98
N SER A 45 -24.08 -25.17 -35.71
CA SER A 45 -24.11 -24.61 -34.36
C SER A 45 -25.15 -23.49 -34.31
N TRP A 46 -26.14 -23.63 -33.41
CA TRP A 46 -27.16 -22.62 -33.18
C TRP A 46 -26.80 -21.83 -31.92
N LYS A 47 -26.64 -20.51 -32.07
CA LYS A 47 -26.30 -19.55 -30.99
C LYS A 47 -25.05 -19.93 -30.16
N GLY A 48 -24.19 -20.81 -30.68
CA GLY A 48 -23.03 -21.32 -29.94
C GLY A 48 -23.39 -22.20 -28.74
N LEU A 49 -24.62 -22.73 -28.68
CA LEU A 49 -25.08 -23.59 -27.57
C LEU A 49 -25.49 -24.97 -28.06
N LEU A 50 -26.37 -25.05 -29.06
CA LEU A 50 -26.81 -26.31 -29.64
C LEU A 50 -25.89 -26.67 -30.81
N GLU A 51 -25.40 -27.91 -30.81
CA GLU A 51 -24.59 -28.45 -31.88
C GLU A 51 -25.23 -29.71 -32.43
N ILE A 52 -25.33 -29.79 -33.76
CA ILE A 52 -25.79 -30.98 -34.48
C ILE A 52 -24.79 -31.25 -35.59
N GLY A 53 -24.43 -32.51 -35.79
CA GLY A 53 -23.51 -32.89 -36.84
C GLY A 53 -23.83 -34.27 -37.42
N ILE A 54 -23.42 -34.45 -38.68
CA ILE A 54 -23.37 -35.75 -39.35
C ILE A 54 -22.01 -35.88 -40.02
N ALA A 55 -21.42 -37.07 -40.02
CA ALA A 55 -20.18 -37.36 -40.71
C ALA A 55 -20.20 -38.76 -41.32
N ALA A 56 -19.50 -38.91 -42.43
CA ALA A 56 -19.26 -40.16 -43.12
C ALA A 56 -17.74 -40.26 -43.35
N PRO A 57 -17.00 -40.94 -42.46
CA PRO A 57 -15.62 -41.30 -42.73
C PRO A 57 -15.54 -42.41 -43.76
N HIS A 58 -14.44 -42.47 -44.51
CA HIS A 58 -14.20 -43.49 -45.54
C HIS A 58 -15.31 -43.57 -46.60
N VAL A 59 -15.75 -42.42 -47.10
CA VAL A 59 -16.81 -42.29 -48.13
C VAL A 59 -16.49 -43.11 -49.38
N LEU A 60 -15.22 -43.34 -49.71
CA LEU A 60 -14.85 -44.10 -50.90
C LEU A 60 -14.86 -45.62 -50.69
N GLU A 61 -15.02 -46.12 -49.45
CA GLU A 61 -14.90 -47.56 -49.11
C GLU A 61 -13.67 -48.20 -49.75
N SER A 62 -12.53 -47.55 -49.57
CA SER A 62 -11.35 -47.92 -50.34
C SER A 62 -10.77 -49.23 -49.83
N ILE A 63 -10.90 -50.25 -50.67
CA ILE A 63 -10.39 -51.59 -50.40
C ILE A 63 -8.88 -51.61 -50.68
N ALA A 64 -8.09 -51.90 -49.67
CA ALA A 64 -6.69 -52.27 -49.83
C ALA A 64 -6.63 -53.75 -50.23
N VAL A 65 -6.45 -54.02 -51.53
CA VAL A 65 -6.25 -55.39 -52.02
C VAL A 65 -4.80 -55.80 -51.74
N ILE A 66 -4.65 -56.89 -50.99
CA ILE A 66 -3.40 -57.53 -50.62
C ILE A 66 -3.29 -58.77 -51.50
N GLN A 67 -2.63 -58.62 -52.66
CA GLN A 67 -2.44 -59.74 -53.59
C GLN A 67 -1.25 -60.60 -53.15
N SER A 68 -1.52 -61.89 -53.00
CA SER A 68 -0.52 -62.92 -52.75
C SER A 68 -0.05 -63.51 -54.08
N LYS A 69 1.27 -63.59 -54.31
CA LYS A 69 1.85 -64.25 -55.48
C LYS A 69 1.67 -65.76 -55.36
N GLY A 70 0.68 -66.30 -56.07
CA GLY A 70 0.50 -67.75 -56.25
C GLY A 70 -0.78 -68.33 -55.64
N SER A 71 -1.65 -67.51 -55.06
CA SER A 71 -3.04 -67.87 -54.72
C SER A 71 -4.00 -67.16 -55.67
N GLU A 72 -5.09 -67.83 -56.08
CA GLU A 72 -6.24 -67.15 -56.71
C GLU A 72 -7.07 -66.35 -55.69
N ASP A 73 -6.84 -66.58 -54.40
CA ASP A 73 -7.51 -65.88 -53.30
C ASP A 73 -6.91 -64.48 -53.08
N GLU A 74 -7.76 -63.47 -53.19
CA GLU A 74 -7.46 -62.08 -52.85
C GLU A 74 -7.81 -61.80 -51.38
N PHE A 75 -6.83 -61.37 -50.59
CA PHE A 75 -7.07 -60.89 -49.23
C PHE A 75 -7.35 -59.38 -49.29
N THR A 76 -8.43 -58.93 -48.68
CA THR A 76 -8.84 -57.52 -48.70
C THR A 76 -8.84 -56.95 -47.29
N TYR A 77 -8.17 -55.80 -47.12
CA TYR A 77 -8.32 -54.96 -45.95
C TYR A 77 -9.32 -53.85 -46.30
N ASP A 78 -10.53 -53.94 -45.76
CA ASP A 78 -11.61 -53.02 -46.06
C ASP A 78 -11.66 -51.88 -45.04
N LEU A 79 -11.53 -50.64 -45.52
CA LEU A 79 -11.91 -49.46 -44.76
C LEU A 79 -13.41 -49.24 -44.95
N SER A 80 -14.19 -49.98 -44.15
CA SER A 80 -15.64 -49.91 -44.26
C SER A 80 -16.16 -48.52 -43.87
N ARG A 81 -16.95 -47.94 -44.78
CA ARG A 81 -17.66 -46.68 -44.51
C ARG A 81 -18.54 -46.85 -43.30
N HIS A 82 -18.58 -45.80 -42.49
CA HIS A 82 -19.55 -45.69 -41.43
C HIS A 82 -20.11 -44.28 -41.40
N PHE A 83 -21.31 -44.15 -40.87
CA PHE A 83 -21.97 -42.86 -40.70
C PHE A 83 -22.05 -42.56 -39.23
N SER A 84 -21.93 -41.30 -38.86
CA SER A 84 -22.13 -40.85 -37.50
C SER A 84 -23.04 -39.64 -37.47
N ALA A 85 -23.87 -39.56 -36.45
CA ALA A 85 -24.70 -38.42 -36.12
C ALA A 85 -24.42 -38.00 -34.69
N TYR A 86 -24.37 -36.70 -34.45
CA TYR A 86 -24.04 -36.11 -33.16
C TYR A 86 -25.04 -35.00 -32.84
N ALA A 87 -25.45 -34.92 -31.58
CA ALA A 87 -26.18 -33.78 -31.06
C ALA A 87 -25.71 -33.46 -29.63
N GLY A 88 -25.57 -32.19 -29.30
CA GLY A 88 -25.20 -31.75 -27.96
C GLY A 88 -25.66 -30.33 -27.66
N TYR A 89 -25.76 -30.00 -26.37
CA TYR A 89 -26.19 -28.67 -25.93
C TYR A 89 -25.37 -28.18 -24.75
N ASP A 90 -24.86 -26.95 -24.80
CA ASP A 90 -24.12 -26.33 -23.71
C ASP A 90 -25.05 -25.51 -22.80
N PHE A 91 -25.27 -25.96 -21.56
CA PHE A 91 -25.98 -25.22 -20.52
C PHE A 91 -25.01 -24.43 -19.65
N TRP A 92 -25.03 -23.10 -19.78
CA TRP A 92 -24.21 -22.20 -18.97
C TRP A 92 -24.97 -21.68 -17.74
N ILE A 93 -24.40 -21.90 -16.55
CA ILE A 93 -24.94 -21.39 -15.27
C ILE A 93 -23.99 -20.31 -14.74
N LYS A 94 -24.50 -19.08 -14.60
CA LYS A 94 -23.75 -17.92 -14.08
C LYS A 94 -22.41 -17.67 -14.79
N LYS A 95 -22.27 -18.06 -16.07
CA LYS A 95 -21.05 -18.00 -16.91
C LYS A 95 -19.85 -18.82 -16.42
N ASP A 96 -19.80 -19.21 -15.16
CA ASP A 96 -18.70 -19.98 -14.59
C ASP A 96 -18.87 -21.50 -14.74
N TRP A 97 -20.11 -21.99 -14.78
CA TRP A 97 -20.38 -23.43 -14.81
C TRP A 97 -20.99 -23.84 -16.14
N LEU A 98 -20.51 -24.96 -16.67
CA LEU A 98 -20.99 -25.58 -17.89
C LEU A 98 -21.50 -26.98 -17.58
N ILE A 99 -22.69 -27.32 -18.08
CA ILE A 99 -23.20 -28.68 -18.17
C ILE A 99 -23.52 -28.94 -19.63
N ALA A 100 -22.84 -29.88 -20.25
CA ALA A 100 -22.91 -30.15 -21.67
C ALA A 100 -23.27 -31.62 -21.92
N PRO A 101 -24.57 -31.98 -21.95
CA PRO A 101 -25.01 -33.26 -22.45
C PRO A 101 -24.85 -33.34 -23.97
N SER A 102 -24.47 -34.52 -24.45
CA SER A 102 -24.42 -34.86 -25.86
C SER A 102 -24.71 -36.34 -26.08
N ALA A 103 -25.05 -36.70 -27.31
CA ALA A 103 -25.23 -38.06 -27.75
C ALA A 103 -24.64 -38.23 -29.16
N MET A 104 -24.13 -39.42 -29.43
CA MET A 104 -23.61 -39.80 -30.72
C MET A 104 -24.16 -41.16 -31.11
N VAL A 105 -24.52 -41.31 -32.38
CA VAL A 105 -24.88 -42.59 -32.99
C VAL A 105 -23.90 -42.84 -34.11
N ARG A 106 -23.38 -44.06 -34.22
CA ARG A 106 -22.60 -44.52 -35.38
C ARG A 106 -23.28 -45.72 -35.99
N TRP A 107 -23.30 -45.76 -37.31
CA TRP A 107 -23.91 -46.82 -38.09
C TRP A 107 -22.88 -47.36 -39.07
N LEU A 108 -22.61 -48.66 -38.96
CA LEU A 108 -21.76 -49.42 -39.88
C LEU A 108 -22.68 -50.23 -40.82
N PRO A 109 -22.87 -49.81 -42.09
CA PRO A 109 -23.78 -50.49 -43.00
C PRO A 109 -23.41 -51.95 -43.28
N TYR A 110 -22.10 -52.25 -43.35
CA TYR A 110 -21.58 -53.56 -43.72
C TYR A 110 -22.06 -54.71 -42.82
N ASN A 111 -22.12 -54.49 -41.51
CA ASN A 111 -22.57 -55.50 -40.53
C ASN A 111 -23.88 -55.08 -39.82
N THR A 112 -24.55 -54.05 -40.31
CA THR A 112 -25.76 -53.44 -39.71
C THR A 112 -25.60 -53.04 -38.24
N ASN A 113 -24.36 -52.89 -37.75
CA ASN A 113 -24.11 -52.55 -36.37
C ASN A 113 -24.40 -51.05 -36.14
N ILE A 114 -25.21 -50.76 -35.14
CA ILE A 114 -25.50 -49.40 -34.70
C ILE A 114 -24.94 -49.26 -33.30
N SER A 115 -23.97 -48.37 -33.14
CA SER A 115 -23.44 -48.01 -31.83
C SER A 115 -24.00 -46.68 -31.37
N TYR A 116 -24.24 -46.50 -30.08
CA TYR A 116 -24.62 -45.20 -29.54
C TYR A 116 -23.99 -44.91 -28.18
N ASP A 117 -23.60 -43.65 -27.99
CA ASP A 117 -23.06 -43.16 -26.75
C ASP A 117 -23.80 -41.89 -26.28
N GLY A 118 -23.87 -41.74 -24.97
CA GLY A 118 -24.35 -40.54 -24.30
C GLY A 118 -23.26 -39.98 -23.40
N THR A 119 -22.97 -38.70 -23.52
CA THR A 119 -21.92 -38.03 -22.73
C THR A 119 -22.50 -36.84 -21.98
N VAL A 120 -22.07 -36.64 -20.74
CA VAL A 120 -22.31 -35.40 -20.00
C VAL A 120 -20.97 -34.86 -19.55
N LYS A 121 -20.68 -33.62 -19.93
CA LYS A 121 -19.46 -32.90 -19.54
C LYS A 121 -19.81 -31.76 -18.59
N PHE A 122 -19.15 -31.72 -17.45
CA PHE A 122 -19.20 -30.64 -16.48
C PHE A 122 -17.93 -29.79 -16.62
N GLY A 123 -18.08 -28.48 -16.77
CA GLY A 123 -16.96 -27.54 -16.88
C GLY A 123 -17.04 -26.44 -15.83
N TYR A 124 -15.88 -25.96 -15.39
CA TYR A 124 -15.76 -24.80 -14.52
C TYR A 124 -14.74 -23.80 -15.08
N LYS A 125 -15.21 -22.56 -15.27
CA LYS A 125 -14.49 -21.39 -15.78
C LYS A 125 -13.73 -21.63 -17.09
N GLU A 126 -14.15 -22.62 -17.87
CA GLU A 126 -13.43 -23.10 -19.07
C GLU A 126 -12.01 -23.64 -18.81
N ILE A 127 -11.60 -23.74 -17.55
CA ILE A 127 -10.26 -24.19 -17.12
C ILE A 127 -10.28 -25.68 -16.82
N VAL A 128 -11.25 -26.16 -16.02
CA VAL A 128 -11.32 -27.57 -15.60
C VAL A 128 -12.60 -28.18 -16.13
N TRP A 129 -12.54 -29.45 -16.52
CA TRP A 129 -13.70 -30.22 -16.90
C TRP A 129 -13.63 -31.66 -16.39
N ALA A 130 -14.79 -32.24 -16.18
CA ALA A 130 -14.99 -33.66 -15.97
C ALA A 130 -16.08 -34.14 -16.93
N SER A 131 -16.01 -35.39 -17.36
CA SER A 131 -17.00 -35.99 -18.24
C SER A 131 -17.33 -37.40 -17.82
N PHE A 132 -18.57 -37.78 -18.06
CA PHE A 132 -19.02 -39.16 -17.98
C PHE A 132 -19.66 -39.53 -19.31
N THR A 133 -19.27 -40.66 -19.86
CA THR A 133 -19.82 -41.20 -21.10
C THR A 133 -20.34 -42.61 -20.83
N TRP A 134 -21.57 -42.89 -21.25
CA TRP A 134 -22.11 -44.23 -21.32
C TRP A 134 -22.08 -44.69 -22.78
N ARG A 135 -21.23 -45.67 -23.10
CA ARG A 135 -21.22 -46.32 -24.41
C ARG A 135 -21.98 -47.62 -24.31
N ALA A 136 -23.01 -47.82 -25.13
CA ALA A 136 -23.89 -48.97 -25.00
C ALA A 136 -23.16 -50.30 -25.26
N GLU A 137 -22.11 -50.28 -26.07
CA GLU A 137 -21.38 -51.48 -26.51
C GLU A 137 -20.33 -51.90 -25.47
N THR A 138 -19.62 -50.94 -24.87
CA THR A 138 -18.47 -51.21 -24.01
C THR A 138 -18.72 -50.91 -22.54
N GLY A 139 -19.51 -49.89 -22.19
CA GLY A 139 -19.76 -49.47 -20.81
C GLY A 139 -19.40 -48.02 -20.50
N PRO A 140 -19.28 -47.67 -19.20
CA PRO A 140 -19.02 -46.30 -18.77
C PRO A 140 -17.56 -45.88 -18.94
N VAL A 141 -17.35 -44.59 -19.23
CA VAL A 141 -16.05 -43.94 -19.30
C VAL A 141 -16.10 -42.65 -18.48
N ALA A 142 -15.10 -42.46 -17.63
CA ALA A 142 -14.93 -41.22 -16.87
C ALA A 142 -13.71 -40.46 -17.40
N GLY A 143 -13.84 -39.15 -17.52
CA GLY A 143 -12.77 -38.26 -17.96
C GLY A 143 -12.64 -37.06 -17.04
N ILE A 144 -11.41 -36.60 -16.86
CA ILE A 144 -11.11 -35.29 -16.26
C ILE A 144 -10.05 -34.59 -17.10
N GLY A 145 -10.05 -33.27 -17.07
CA GLY A 145 -9.00 -32.53 -17.72
C GLY A 145 -8.99 -31.07 -17.30
N PHE A 146 -7.92 -30.40 -17.70
CA PHE A 146 -7.74 -28.99 -17.43
C PHE A 146 -6.94 -28.30 -18.55
N LYS A 147 -7.07 -26.98 -18.60
CA LYS A 147 -6.31 -26.10 -19.47
C LYS A 147 -5.42 -25.19 -18.63
N VAL A 148 -4.22 -24.93 -19.12
CA VAL A 148 -3.27 -23.98 -18.52
C VAL A 148 -3.00 -22.87 -19.52
N ALA A 149 -3.29 -21.64 -19.09
CA ALA A 149 -3.05 -20.40 -19.85
C ALA A 149 -3.62 -20.42 -21.28
N ASP A 150 -4.75 -21.10 -21.50
CA ASP A 150 -5.41 -21.31 -22.80
C ASP A 150 -4.53 -21.95 -23.89
N LYS A 151 -3.35 -22.47 -23.51
CA LYS A 151 -2.35 -23.01 -24.44
C LYS A 151 -2.13 -24.49 -24.27
N PHE A 152 -2.03 -24.96 -23.04
CA PHE A 152 -1.81 -26.36 -22.75
C PHE A 152 -3.12 -26.97 -22.29
N MET A 153 -3.44 -28.14 -22.79
CA MET A 153 -4.55 -28.97 -22.33
C MET A 153 -3.99 -30.29 -21.85
N PHE A 154 -4.46 -30.74 -20.70
CA PHE A 154 -4.20 -32.06 -20.19
C PHE A 154 -5.53 -32.76 -19.92
N GLY A 155 -5.65 -34.01 -20.32
CA GLY A 155 -6.81 -34.84 -20.09
C GLY A 155 -6.39 -36.23 -19.65
N TYR A 156 -7.21 -36.85 -18.81
CA TYR A 156 -7.11 -38.25 -18.44
C TYR A 156 -8.49 -38.88 -18.53
N ALA A 157 -8.57 -40.03 -19.18
CA ALA A 157 -9.80 -40.81 -19.27
C ALA A 157 -9.55 -42.26 -18.83
N TYR A 158 -10.58 -42.84 -18.24
CA TYR A 158 -10.58 -44.22 -17.77
C TYR A 158 -11.81 -44.94 -18.31
N ASP A 159 -11.56 -46.05 -19.01
CA ASP A 159 -12.60 -46.89 -19.62
C ASP A 159 -12.93 -48.07 -18.70
N PHE A 160 -14.15 -48.07 -18.15
CA PHE A 160 -14.67 -49.17 -17.36
C PHE A 160 -15.36 -50.16 -18.32
N THR A 161 -14.57 -50.82 -19.17
CA THR A 161 -15.10 -51.79 -20.14
C THR A 161 -15.81 -52.94 -19.40
N LEU A 162 -17.13 -53.03 -19.56
CA LEU A 162 -18.00 -54.06 -18.98
C LEU A 162 -18.08 -55.30 -19.88
N ASN A 163 -18.01 -55.09 -21.19
CA ASN A 163 -18.10 -56.14 -22.21
C ASN A 163 -16.74 -56.24 -22.93
N GLY A 164 -15.90 -57.20 -22.52
CA GLY A 164 -14.64 -57.52 -23.21
C GLY A 164 -14.86 -58.27 -24.53
N ILE A 165 -13.81 -58.36 -25.35
CA ILE A 165 -13.80 -58.99 -26.70
C ILE A 165 -14.32 -60.44 -26.69
N ASP A 166 -14.27 -61.16 -25.55
CA ASP A 166 -14.74 -62.55 -25.43
C ASP A 166 -15.95 -62.74 -24.49
N GLY A 167 -16.68 -61.67 -24.14
CA GLY A 167 -17.78 -61.77 -23.15
C GLY A 167 -17.32 -62.12 -21.73
N ASN A 168 -16.00 -62.10 -21.48
CA ASN A 168 -15.42 -62.27 -20.17
C ASN A 168 -15.33 -60.90 -19.46
N PRO A 169 -16.06 -60.68 -18.34
CA PRO A 169 -15.93 -59.46 -17.54
C PRO A 169 -14.56 -59.45 -16.83
N GLY A 170 -13.49 -59.02 -17.52
CA GLY A 170 -12.15 -59.08 -16.92
C GLY A 170 -10.91 -58.60 -17.71
N ALA A 171 -11.01 -58.06 -18.93
CA ALA A 171 -9.86 -57.54 -19.68
C ALA A 171 -9.89 -55.99 -19.79
N PRO A 172 -8.74 -55.30 -19.87
CA PRO A 172 -8.27 -54.43 -18.81
C PRO A 172 -8.80 -53.01 -18.90
N TRP A 173 -8.97 -52.43 -17.72
CA TRP A 173 -9.11 -51.00 -17.48
C TRP A 173 -8.14 -50.18 -18.34
N SER A 174 -8.66 -49.49 -19.36
CA SER A 174 -7.86 -48.66 -20.26
C SER A 174 -7.70 -47.26 -19.68
N ASN A 175 -6.45 -46.78 -19.68
CA ASN A 175 -6.10 -45.46 -19.19
C ASN A 175 -5.59 -44.65 -20.39
N GLU A 176 -6.22 -43.53 -20.68
CA GLU A 176 -5.85 -42.65 -21.77
C GLU A 176 -5.38 -41.30 -21.22
N ILE A 177 -4.23 -40.84 -21.69
CA ILE A 177 -3.68 -39.52 -21.35
C ILE A 177 -3.66 -38.69 -22.62
N MET A 178 -4.27 -37.52 -22.56
CA MET A 178 -4.31 -36.55 -23.64
C MET A 178 -3.49 -35.31 -23.29
N ILE A 179 -2.62 -34.90 -24.20
CA ILE A 179 -1.86 -33.65 -24.11
C ILE A 179 -2.13 -32.84 -25.37
N GLY A 180 -2.62 -31.62 -25.20
CA GLY A 180 -2.92 -30.70 -26.30
C GLY A 180 -2.13 -29.42 -26.17
N PHE A 181 -1.71 -28.87 -27.32
CA PHE A 181 -1.07 -27.57 -27.42
C PHE A 181 -1.77 -26.70 -28.45
N ASN A 182 -2.21 -25.51 -28.02
CA ASN A 182 -2.83 -24.52 -28.88
C ASN A 182 -1.78 -23.49 -29.33
N LEU A 183 -1.57 -23.41 -30.64
CA LEU A 183 -0.66 -22.47 -31.29
C LEU A 183 -1.24 -21.05 -31.42
N ASP A 184 -2.52 -20.86 -31.08
CA ASP A 184 -3.19 -19.58 -31.23
C ASP A 184 -2.75 -18.60 -30.13
N GLY A 185 -1.97 -17.57 -30.49
CA GLY A 185 -1.44 -16.63 -29.50
C GLY A 185 -0.32 -15.68 -29.90
N PHE A 186 0.31 -15.83 -31.07
CA PHE A 186 1.32 -14.87 -31.50
C PHE A 186 0.67 -13.53 -31.97
N LYS A 187 -0.40 -13.60 -32.76
CA LYS A 187 -1.11 -12.41 -33.26
C LYS A 187 -1.99 -11.70 -32.21
N LYS A 188 -2.73 -12.46 -31.37
CA LYS A 188 -3.61 -11.88 -30.33
C LYS A 188 -2.84 -11.21 -29.18
N ARG A 189 -1.59 -11.60 -28.94
CA ARG A 189 -0.74 -10.97 -27.92
C ARG A 189 -0.13 -9.66 -28.43
N ILE A 190 0.29 -9.60 -29.70
CA ILE A 190 0.73 -8.34 -30.32
C ILE A 190 -0.43 -7.34 -30.37
N LYS A 191 -1.62 -7.76 -30.81
CA LYS A 191 -2.78 -6.86 -30.85
C LYS A 191 -3.19 -6.33 -29.48
N ARG A 192 -3.21 -7.17 -28.44
CA ARG A 192 -3.47 -6.71 -27.05
C ARG A 192 -2.39 -5.75 -26.54
N LEU A 193 -1.11 -6.03 -26.83
CA LEU A 193 -0.02 -5.13 -26.46
C LEU A 193 -0.09 -3.78 -27.20
N GLU A 194 -0.53 -3.78 -28.46
CA GLU A 194 -0.79 -2.56 -29.24
C GLU A 194 -1.96 -1.76 -28.66
N ASP A 195 -3.07 -2.43 -28.34
CA ASP A 195 -4.25 -1.81 -27.72
C ASP A 195 -3.92 -1.26 -26.30
N ASP A 196 -3.17 -2.02 -25.49
CA ASP A 196 -2.70 -1.59 -24.16
C ASP A 196 -1.72 -0.40 -24.28
N MET A 197 -0.80 -0.41 -25.25
CA MET A 197 0.11 0.73 -25.51
C MET A 197 -0.64 1.97 -26.00
N ALA A 198 -1.72 1.81 -26.77
CA ALA A 198 -2.56 2.94 -27.19
C ALA A 198 -3.31 3.55 -26.00
N GLY A 199 -3.90 2.70 -25.12
CA GLY A 199 -4.54 3.15 -23.89
C GLY A 199 -3.56 3.83 -22.93
N MET A 200 -2.36 3.28 -22.75
CA MET A 200 -1.31 3.88 -21.91
C MET A 200 -0.83 5.23 -22.44
N LYS A 201 -0.78 5.43 -23.76
CA LYS A 201 -0.44 6.74 -24.34
C LYS A 201 -1.53 7.78 -24.04
N GLN A 202 -2.79 7.41 -24.19
CA GLN A 202 -3.92 8.27 -23.88
C GLN A 202 -3.98 8.63 -22.39
N ASP A 203 -3.76 7.66 -21.50
CA ASP A 203 -3.70 7.89 -20.05
C ASP A 203 -2.50 8.76 -19.66
N SER A 204 -1.36 8.60 -20.34
CA SER A 204 -0.19 9.44 -20.16
C SER A 204 -0.45 10.88 -20.61
N GLU A 205 -1.09 11.09 -21.76
CA GLU A 205 -1.48 12.42 -22.25
C GLU A 205 -2.46 13.11 -21.28
N LEU A 206 -3.48 12.39 -20.80
CA LEU A 206 -4.42 12.89 -19.79
C LEU A 206 -3.70 13.22 -18.47
N MET A 207 -2.71 12.41 -18.07
CA MET A 207 -1.88 12.70 -16.91
C MET A 207 -1.09 13.99 -17.10
N TYR A 208 -0.48 14.22 -18.27
CA TYR A 208 0.23 15.47 -18.55
C TYR A 208 -0.69 16.69 -18.50
N GLU A 209 -1.87 16.63 -19.12
CA GLU A 209 -2.87 17.72 -19.02
C GLU A 209 -3.31 17.98 -17.56
N ARG A 210 -3.49 16.91 -16.79
CA ARG A 210 -3.82 17.03 -15.36
C ARG A 210 -2.67 17.62 -14.55
N MET A 211 -1.43 17.29 -14.90
CA MET A 211 -0.24 17.84 -14.26
C MET A 211 -0.10 19.33 -14.56
N ASP A 212 -0.31 19.75 -15.81
CA ASP A 212 -0.28 21.16 -16.23
C ASP A 212 -1.36 21.98 -15.51
N SER A 213 -2.58 21.44 -15.42
CA SER A 213 -3.66 22.13 -14.68
C SER A 213 -3.38 22.24 -13.19
N LEU A 214 -2.81 21.20 -12.57
CA LEU A 214 -2.38 21.23 -11.17
C LEU A 214 -1.22 22.21 -10.95
N GLU A 215 -0.26 22.28 -11.86
CA GLU A 215 0.84 23.22 -11.80
C GLU A 215 0.34 24.66 -11.92
N SER A 216 -0.60 24.92 -12.84
CA SER A 216 -1.27 26.22 -12.96
C SER A 216 -2.02 26.60 -11.67
N GLU A 217 -2.76 25.66 -11.08
CA GLU A 217 -3.45 25.89 -9.81
C GLU A 217 -2.45 26.15 -8.66
N LEU A 218 -1.37 25.37 -8.59
CA LEU A 218 -0.32 25.51 -7.58
C LEU A 218 0.37 26.88 -7.69
N ASN A 219 0.73 27.31 -8.90
CA ASN A 219 1.32 28.62 -9.16
C ASN A 219 0.35 29.74 -8.77
N SER A 220 -0.93 29.63 -9.10
CA SER A 220 -1.94 30.61 -8.69
C SER A 220 -2.08 30.73 -7.17
N LYS A 221 -1.98 29.60 -6.45
CA LYS A 221 -1.98 29.56 -4.98
C LYS A 221 -0.70 30.17 -4.42
N MET A 222 0.48 29.84 -4.98
CA MET A 222 1.75 30.47 -4.60
C MET A 222 1.71 31.99 -4.77
N ASP A 223 1.17 32.50 -5.86
CA ASP A 223 1.02 33.94 -6.10
C ASP A 223 0.05 34.60 -5.11
N SER A 224 -1.03 33.91 -4.75
CA SER A 224 -1.96 34.41 -3.72
C SER A 224 -1.29 34.48 -2.34
N LEU A 225 -0.52 33.44 -1.98
CA LEU A 225 0.21 33.36 -0.73
C LEU A 225 1.34 34.39 -0.67
N GLY A 226 2.05 34.61 -1.79
CA GLY A 226 3.05 35.66 -1.90
C GLY A 226 2.47 37.05 -1.64
N ARG A 227 1.30 37.36 -2.23
CA ARG A 227 0.59 38.63 -1.97
C ARG A 227 0.17 38.79 -0.52
N GLU A 228 -0.31 37.72 0.12
CA GLU A 228 -0.67 37.74 1.54
C GLU A 228 0.55 37.97 2.44
N VAL A 229 1.66 37.28 2.15
CA VAL A 229 2.93 37.47 2.87
C VAL A 229 3.47 38.89 2.71
N ASP A 230 3.42 39.46 1.50
CA ASP A 230 3.83 40.84 1.25
C ASP A 230 2.94 41.84 1.99
N GLY A 231 1.63 41.59 2.04
CA GLY A 231 0.69 42.36 2.85
C GLY A 231 1.08 42.36 4.33
N VAL A 232 1.25 41.17 4.92
CA VAL A 232 1.67 41.02 6.32
C VAL A 232 3.02 41.68 6.59
N LYS A 233 3.97 41.58 5.66
CA LYS A 233 5.29 42.22 5.79
C LYS A 233 5.17 43.75 5.80
N THR A 234 4.25 44.30 5.00
CA THR A 234 3.95 45.73 4.98
C THR A 234 3.33 46.16 6.30
N ASP A 235 2.30 45.43 6.78
CA ASP A 235 1.67 45.70 8.08
C ASP A 235 2.67 45.66 9.25
N VAL A 236 3.61 44.71 9.23
CA VAL A 236 4.68 44.61 10.24
C VAL A 236 5.65 45.80 10.14
N SER A 237 5.95 46.28 8.95
CA SER A 237 6.79 47.48 8.76
C SER A 237 6.09 48.72 9.32
N ASP A 238 4.81 48.91 8.99
CA ASP A 238 4.02 50.06 9.46
C ASP A 238 3.89 50.07 10.99
N LEU A 239 3.71 48.89 11.61
CA LEU A 239 3.70 48.74 13.06
C LEU A 239 5.04 49.09 13.71
N LYS A 240 6.17 48.72 13.08
CA LYS A 240 7.51 49.10 13.57
C LYS A 240 7.73 50.61 13.47
N ASP A 241 7.37 51.21 12.34
CA ASP A 241 7.49 52.66 12.15
C ASP A 241 6.62 53.44 13.15
N ALA A 242 5.43 52.93 13.46
CA ALA A 242 4.56 53.50 14.50
C ALA A 242 5.20 53.36 15.90
N GLN A 243 5.76 52.19 16.22
CA GLN A 243 6.47 51.96 17.47
C GLN A 243 7.68 52.88 17.63
N ASP A 244 8.47 53.08 16.57
CA ASP A 244 9.65 53.95 16.58
C ASP A 244 9.27 55.42 16.77
N LYS A 245 8.16 55.87 16.13
CA LYS A 245 7.61 57.21 16.35
C LYS A 245 7.13 57.40 17.79
N ASP A 246 6.44 56.42 18.35
CA ASP A 246 6.01 56.47 19.75
C ASP A 246 7.22 56.51 20.70
N LEU A 247 8.27 55.74 20.41
CA LEU A 247 9.52 55.76 21.18
C LEU A 247 10.20 57.14 21.14
N LEU A 248 10.28 57.76 19.97
CA LEU A 248 10.80 59.13 19.81
C LEU A 248 9.95 60.15 20.57
N ARG A 249 8.62 60.02 20.51
CA ARG A 249 7.69 60.90 21.24
C ARG A 249 7.89 60.79 22.75
N LEU A 250 8.03 59.56 23.26
CA LEU A 250 8.34 59.30 24.67
C LEU A 250 9.70 59.86 25.06
N GLN A 251 10.70 59.74 24.19
CA GLN A 251 12.03 60.33 24.43
C GLN A 251 11.96 61.86 24.50
N GLU A 252 11.22 62.51 23.60
CA GLU A 252 10.99 63.96 23.64
C GLU A 252 10.21 64.40 24.90
N GLU A 253 9.21 63.62 25.33
CA GLU A 253 8.48 63.85 26.58
C GLU A 253 9.42 63.71 27.79
N ILE A 254 10.29 62.70 27.81
CA ILE A 254 11.33 62.52 28.84
C ILE A 254 12.30 63.70 28.83
N ASP A 255 12.77 64.16 27.67
CA ASP A 255 13.70 65.28 27.58
C ASP A 255 13.07 66.59 28.04
N LYS A 256 11.79 66.83 27.72
CA LYS A 256 11.02 67.95 28.27
C LYS A 256 10.87 67.85 29.78
N LEU A 257 10.49 66.69 30.30
CA LEU A 257 10.37 66.45 31.75
C LEU A 257 11.72 66.64 32.45
N ASN A 258 12.81 66.17 31.87
CA ASN A 258 14.17 66.38 32.40
C ASN A 258 14.52 67.87 32.44
N LYS A 259 14.15 68.64 31.41
CA LYS A 259 14.36 70.09 31.37
C LYS A 259 13.48 70.83 32.38
N GLU A 260 12.25 70.37 32.61
CA GLU A 260 11.37 70.87 33.68
C GLU A 260 11.94 70.53 35.07
N ILE A 261 12.47 69.31 35.26
CA ILE A 261 13.18 68.91 36.48
C ILE A 261 14.42 69.78 36.68
N GLU A 262 15.15 70.14 35.62
CA GLU A 262 16.31 71.02 35.68
C GLU A 262 15.93 72.46 36.07
N ASP A 263 14.83 73.01 35.52
CA ASP A 263 14.27 74.32 35.94
C ASP A 263 13.72 74.28 37.37
N VAL A 264 13.09 73.18 37.80
CA VAL A 264 12.64 72.98 39.20
C VAL A 264 13.83 72.86 40.16
N ASN A 265 14.87 72.10 39.81
CA ASN A 265 16.13 72.02 40.55
C ASN A 265 16.83 73.39 40.62
N SER A 266 16.69 74.23 39.60
CA SER A 266 17.21 75.60 39.61
C SER A 266 16.44 76.56 40.53
N ARG A 267 15.21 76.21 40.95
CA ARG A 267 14.32 77.03 41.78
C ARG A 267 14.11 76.48 43.20
N MET A 268 14.57 75.28 43.51
CA MET A 268 14.54 74.71 44.85
C MET A 268 15.88 74.02 45.19
N ILE A 269 16.59 74.66 46.13
CA ILE A 269 17.37 74.03 47.21
C ILE A 269 18.74 73.39 46.83
N ASP A 270 19.77 73.98 47.45
CA ASP A 270 21.16 73.57 47.65
C ASP A 270 21.53 72.11 47.28
N THR A 271 22.03 71.93 46.07
CA THR A 271 22.38 70.65 45.45
C THR A 271 23.60 69.97 46.09
N ASN A 272 24.32 70.67 46.99
CA ASN A 272 25.43 70.10 47.74
C ASN A 272 24.98 69.21 48.91
N MET A 273 23.74 69.35 49.42
CA MET A 273 23.22 68.46 50.48
C MET A 273 22.70 67.12 49.95
N LEU A 274 22.22 67.04 48.69
CA LEU A 274 21.77 65.77 48.10
C LEU A 274 22.91 64.91 47.53
N LYS A 275 24.04 65.52 47.16
CA LYS A 275 25.24 64.81 46.69
C LYS A 275 25.88 63.96 47.80
N GLY A 276 25.68 64.34 49.07
CA GLY A 276 26.04 63.55 50.25
C GLY A 276 25.05 62.44 50.60
N MET A 277 23.82 62.47 50.07
CA MET A 277 22.78 61.47 50.35
C MET A 277 22.65 60.39 49.26
N LEU A 278 23.06 60.68 48.01
CA LEU A 278 23.05 59.68 46.93
C LEU A 278 24.30 58.77 46.90
N GLN A 279 25.30 59.04 47.74
CA GLN A 279 26.51 58.21 47.86
C GLN A 279 26.31 56.97 48.76
N GLN A 280 25.06 56.59 49.05
CA GLN A 280 24.71 55.42 49.86
C GLN A 280 24.01 54.28 49.11
N ILE A 281 23.84 54.34 47.78
CA ILE A 281 23.24 53.22 47.02
C ILE A 281 24.01 52.96 45.73
N THR A 282 25.32 52.80 45.85
CA THR A 282 26.16 52.11 44.86
C THR A 282 26.84 50.97 45.60
N PRO A 283 26.71 49.71 45.16
CA PRO A 283 27.28 48.60 45.91
C PRO A 283 28.81 48.70 45.89
N TYR A 284 29.41 48.82 47.07
CA TYR A 284 30.85 48.73 47.26
C TYR A 284 31.30 47.29 46.97
N LYS A 285 32.40 47.15 46.22
CA LYS A 285 33.03 45.86 45.94
C LYS A 285 34.07 45.63 47.03
N ASN A 286 33.84 44.65 47.90
CA ASN A 286 34.80 44.32 48.95
C ASN A 286 36.06 43.69 48.34
N GLU A 287 37.18 43.73 49.07
CA GLU A 287 38.46 43.14 48.62
C GLU A 287 38.39 41.63 48.34
N ASP A 288 37.36 40.95 48.87
CA ASP A 288 37.08 39.52 48.63
C ASP A 288 36.21 39.24 47.40
N GLY A 289 35.79 40.29 46.68
CA GLY A 289 35.00 40.21 45.45
C GLY A 289 33.47 40.19 45.63
N SER A 290 32.95 40.30 46.85
CA SER A 290 31.51 40.44 47.11
C SER A 290 31.01 41.88 46.81
N VAL A 291 29.77 42.02 46.33
CA VAL A 291 29.16 43.29 45.92
C VAL A 291 27.82 43.45 46.66
N GLY A 292 27.75 44.39 47.62
CA GLY A 292 26.58 44.63 48.49
C GLY A 292 26.97 45.23 49.85
N MET A 293 26.00 45.70 50.65
CA MET A 293 26.28 46.15 52.04
C MET A 293 26.68 44.93 52.89
N THR A 294 27.68 45.07 53.77
CA THR A 294 27.98 44.00 54.73
C THR A 294 26.92 44.02 55.82
N GLN A 295 26.61 42.86 56.41
CA GLN A 295 25.61 42.76 57.47
C GLN A 295 25.85 43.78 58.60
N SER A 296 27.12 44.09 58.92
CA SER A 296 27.52 45.09 59.92
C SER A 296 27.08 46.53 59.63
N ASP A 297 26.76 46.85 58.37
CA ASP A 297 26.36 48.18 57.91
C ASP A 297 24.85 48.42 58.02
N LEU A 298 24.09 47.38 58.38
CA LEU A 298 22.65 47.50 58.58
C LEU A 298 22.34 48.16 59.93
N GLU A 299 21.46 49.15 59.90
CA GLU A 299 20.85 49.71 61.10
C GLU A 299 19.99 48.65 61.84
N SER A 300 19.82 48.83 63.15
CA SER A 300 18.88 48.02 63.94
C SER A 300 17.46 48.16 63.36
N GLY A 301 16.75 47.03 63.23
CA GLY A 301 15.38 47.03 62.73
C GLY A 301 14.89 45.69 62.17
N TYR A 302 13.72 45.74 61.53
CA TYR A 302 13.04 44.61 60.91
C TYR A 302 13.00 44.77 59.39
N TYR A 303 13.60 43.83 58.68
CA TYR A 303 13.72 43.88 57.22
C TYR A 303 12.84 42.80 56.57
N VAL A 304 12.09 43.16 55.53
CA VAL A 304 11.35 42.17 54.75
C VAL A 304 12.29 41.57 53.70
N VAL A 305 12.60 40.28 53.85
CA VAL A 305 13.37 39.49 52.88
C VAL A 305 12.41 38.97 51.83
N ILE A 306 12.76 39.21 50.57
CA ILE A 306 12.02 38.69 49.42
C ILE A 306 12.72 37.52 48.75
N GLU A 307 14.05 37.48 48.75
CA GLU A 307 14.82 36.39 48.17
C GLU A 307 16.10 36.13 48.96
N SER A 308 16.64 34.92 48.84
CA SER A 308 17.95 34.57 49.38
C SER A 308 18.71 33.68 48.43
N PHE A 309 19.99 33.98 48.18
CA PHE A 309 20.84 33.24 47.25
C PHE A 309 22.18 32.88 47.88
N ARG A 310 22.83 31.84 47.36
CA ARG A 310 24.23 31.51 47.70
C ARG A 310 25.25 32.11 46.74
N SER A 311 24.81 32.70 45.64
CA SER A 311 25.65 33.39 44.64
C SER A 311 25.24 34.85 44.54
N VAL A 312 26.24 35.72 44.45
CA VAL A 312 26.05 37.17 44.31
C VAL A 312 25.43 37.52 42.96
N GLU A 313 25.79 36.82 41.89
CA GLU A 313 25.22 37.02 40.55
C GLU A 313 23.71 36.73 40.55
N ASN A 314 23.28 35.68 41.25
CA ASN A 314 21.86 35.36 41.38
C ASN A 314 21.12 36.39 42.24
N ALA A 315 21.77 36.94 43.26
CA ALA A 315 21.20 38.02 44.06
C ALA A 315 20.96 39.29 43.21
N TRP A 316 21.91 39.64 42.33
CA TRP A 316 21.76 40.77 41.40
C TRP A 316 20.62 40.55 40.39
N LYS A 317 20.53 39.36 39.79
CA LYS A 317 19.37 39.02 38.94
C LYS A 317 18.06 39.11 39.69
N GLY A 318 18.03 38.67 40.96
CA GLY A 318 16.88 38.83 41.83
C GLY A 318 16.46 40.30 41.97
N VAL A 319 17.41 41.20 42.24
CA VAL A 319 17.14 42.65 42.32
C VAL A 319 16.61 43.20 40.99
N GLU A 320 17.19 42.83 39.85
CA GLU A 320 16.72 43.28 38.53
C GLU A 320 15.28 42.85 38.26
N ILE A 321 14.95 41.58 38.52
CA ILE A 321 13.58 41.05 38.38
C ILE A 321 12.60 41.82 39.26
N TRP A 322 12.98 42.15 40.50
CA TRP A 322 12.11 42.89 41.41
C TRP A 322 12.01 44.38 41.05
N LYS A 323 13.07 44.96 40.48
CA LYS A 323 13.08 46.32 39.96
C LYS A 323 12.13 46.48 38.77
N GLU A 324 12.10 45.52 37.85
CA GLU A 324 11.12 45.47 36.76
C GLU A 324 9.68 45.38 37.29
N LYS A 325 9.49 44.76 38.45
CA LYS A 325 8.19 44.69 39.16
C LYS A 325 7.92 45.90 40.07
N GLY A 326 8.72 46.96 39.96
CA GLY A 326 8.56 48.22 40.68
C GLY A 326 8.88 48.13 42.18
N ARG A 327 9.77 47.24 42.58
CA ARG A 327 10.28 47.14 43.96
C ARG A 327 11.79 47.31 43.97
N ASP A 328 12.28 48.21 44.81
CA ASP A 328 13.71 48.31 45.07
C ASP A 328 14.15 47.17 45.99
N GLY A 329 15.34 46.63 45.71
CA GLY A 329 15.95 45.53 46.46
C GLY A 329 17.38 45.87 46.84
N ILE A 330 17.74 45.65 48.11
CA ILE A 330 19.09 45.81 48.62
C ILE A 330 19.66 44.42 48.92
N ILE A 331 20.86 44.13 48.42
CA ILE A 331 21.57 42.88 48.69
C ILE A 331 22.45 43.06 49.91
N VAL A 332 22.33 42.14 50.86
CA VAL A 332 23.19 42.06 52.04
C VAL A 332 23.75 40.68 52.18
N TYR A 333 25.07 40.61 52.37
CA TYR A 333 25.77 39.37 52.60
C TYR A 333 25.88 39.05 54.10
N ASP A 334 25.34 37.89 54.49
CA ASP A 334 25.51 37.30 55.82
C ASP A 334 26.75 36.40 55.80
N SER A 335 27.84 36.89 56.37
CA SER A 335 29.15 36.24 56.33
C SER A 335 29.22 34.98 57.21
N GLU A 336 28.33 34.84 58.19
CA GLU A 336 28.23 33.65 59.04
C GLU A 336 27.50 32.51 58.30
N ARG A 337 26.37 32.82 57.67
CA ARG A 337 25.54 31.84 56.96
C ARG A 337 25.99 31.59 55.53
N LYS A 338 26.82 32.47 54.97
CA LYS A 338 27.24 32.45 53.55
C LYS A 338 26.06 32.58 52.58
N TRP A 339 25.12 33.47 52.89
CA TRP A 339 23.97 33.79 52.04
C TRP A 339 23.89 35.28 51.71
N PHE A 340 23.38 35.58 50.53
CA PHE A 340 22.99 36.91 50.08
C PHE A 340 21.48 37.06 50.24
N TYR A 341 21.04 37.96 51.10
CA TYR A 341 19.63 38.29 51.29
C TYR A 341 19.27 39.52 50.48
N VAL A 342 18.13 39.45 49.77
CA VAL A 342 17.55 40.61 49.08
C VAL A 342 16.42 41.16 49.95
N TYR A 343 16.65 42.33 50.54
CA TYR A 343 15.66 43.04 51.34
C TYR A 343 14.89 44.05 50.49
N SER A 344 13.57 44.12 50.67
CA SER A 344 12.75 45.12 49.98
C SER A 344 12.64 46.44 50.75
N THR A 345 12.50 46.38 52.08
CA THR A 345 12.23 47.57 52.91
C THR A 345 12.58 47.32 54.38
N LYS A 346 13.07 48.35 55.08
CA LYS A 346 13.30 48.39 56.53
C LYS A 346 12.08 48.96 57.26
N TYR A 347 11.78 48.42 58.44
CA TYR A 347 10.83 48.96 59.40
C TYR A 347 11.44 48.99 60.80
N ASP A 348 11.12 50.05 61.56
CA ASP A 348 11.62 50.19 62.94
C ASP A 348 10.85 49.31 63.95
N SER A 349 9.66 48.82 63.59
CA SER A 349 8.84 47.95 64.45
C SER A 349 8.33 46.69 63.73
N PHE A 350 8.12 45.62 64.51
CA PHE A 350 7.80 44.30 63.96
C PHE A 350 6.43 44.23 63.29
N LYS A 351 5.41 44.90 63.87
CA LYS A 351 4.02 44.82 63.38
C LYS A 351 3.87 45.36 61.95
N PRO A 352 4.40 46.56 61.59
CA PRO A 352 4.44 47.04 60.22
C PRO A 352 5.19 46.10 59.27
N ALA A 353 6.35 45.58 59.69
CA ALA A 353 7.15 44.65 58.87
C ALA A 353 6.37 43.37 58.53
N VAL A 354 5.67 42.77 59.50
CA VAL A 354 4.85 41.57 59.28
C VAL A 354 3.65 41.88 58.38
N LYS A 355 3.05 43.07 58.52
CA LYS A 355 1.94 43.48 57.65
C LYS A 355 2.40 43.59 56.19
N GLU A 356 3.55 44.22 55.94
CA GLU A 356 4.09 44.32 54.59
C GLU A 356 4.56 42.98 54.05
N MET A 357 5.19 42.13 54.88
CA MET A 357 5.57 40.78 54.48
C MET A 357 4.33 39.97 54.05
N ARG A 358 3.22 40.00 54.80
CA ARG A 358 1.99 39.29 54.43
C ARG A 358 1.37 39.82 53.13
N LYS A 359 1.44 41.14 52.91
CA LYS A 359 1.00 41.76 51.66
C LYS A 359 1.86 41.28 50.50
N THR A 360 3.18 41.23 50.70
CA THR A 360 4.17 40.75 49.73
C THR A 360 3.98 39.27 49.41
N ARG A 361 3.70 38.43 50.41
CA ARG A 361 3.33 37.01 50.21
C ARG A 361 2.08 36.81 49.36
N LYS A 362 1.05 37.62 49.60
CA LYS A 362 -0.20 37.53 48.82
C LYS A 362 -0.06 38.05 47.40
N LYS A 363 0.83 39.01 47.18
CA LYS A 363 1.00 39.65 45.87
C LYS A 363 1.87 38.80 44.94
N ASP A 364 3.09 38.50 45.35
CA ASP A 364 4.12 38.04 44.41
C ASP A 364 5.28 37.24 45.03
N VAL A 365 5.50 37.27 46.35
CA VAL A 365 6.63 36.58 47.00
C VAL A 365 6.14 35.68 48.13
N PRO A 366 5.55 34.50 47.84
CA PRO A 366 4.86 33.67 48.82
C PRO A 366 5.73 33.26 50.02
N ASP A 367 7.04 33.20 49.83
CA ASP A 367 7.98 32.78 50.89
C ASP A 367 8.55 33.93 51.72
N ALA A 368 8.31 35.20 51.37
CA ALA A 368 8.93 36.37 52.01
C ALA A 368 8.86 36.32 53.55
N TRP A 369 9.92 36.68 54.27
CA TRP A 369 9.93 36.65 55.75
C TRP A 369 10.52 37.92 56.34
N VAL A 370 10.36 38.10 57.65
CA VAL A 370 10.94 39.25 58.35
C VAL A 370 12.24 38.81 59.02
N HIS A 371 13.34 39.45 58.66
CA HIS A 371 14.64 39.31 59.33
C HIS A 371 14.77 40.41 60.40
N LYS A 372 14.97 40.00 61.65
CA LYS A 372 15.25 40.90 62.77
C LYS A 372 16.76 41.12 62.89
N TYR A 373 17.23 42.37 62.88
CA TYR A 373 18.66 42.69 62.97
C TYR A 373 19.00 43.64 64.13
N ARG A 374 19.99 43.26 64.96
CA ARG A 374 20.59 44.04 66.08
C ARG A 374 19.64 44.87 66.95
N ILE A 375 18.49 44.32 67.30
CA ILE A 375 17.50 44.99 68.16
C ILE A 375 17.80 44.67 69.63
N ASP A 376 18.15 45.70 70.40
CA ASP A 376 18.38 45.62 71.84
C ASP A 376 17.07 45.36 72.62
N ALA A 377 17.17 44.91 73.87
CA ALA A 377 16.02 44.53 74.69
C ALA A 377 15.02 45.69 74.93
N GLU A 378 15.44 46.95 74.78
CA GLU A 378 14.56 48.13 74.91
C GLU A 378 13.70 48.38 73.67
N ASP A 379 14.18 48.07 72.46
CA ASP A 379 13.44 48.26 71.21
C ASP A 379 12.29 47.26 71.04
N LEU A 380 12.29 46.16 71.81
CA LEU A 380 11.17 45.20 71.86
C LEU A 380 9.94 45.71 72.63
N LYS A 381 10.08 46.81 73.39
CA LYS A 381 8.97 47.41 74.16
C LYS A 381 8.18 48.46 73.36
N LYS A 382 8.66 48.89 72.19
CA LYS A 382 7.96 49.79 71.25
C LYS A 382 7.36 49.00 70.09
#